data_AF-A0A528X9Z1-F1
#
_entry.id   AF-A0A528X9Z1-F1
#
_cell.length_a   1.000
_cell.length_b   1.000
_cell.length_c   1.000
_cell.angle_alpha   90.00
_cell.angle_beta   90.00
_cell.angle_gamma   90.00
#
_symmetry.space_group_name_H-M   'P 1'
#
loop_
_entity.id
_entity.type
_entity.pdbx_description
1 polymer ?
#
loop_
_entity_poly.entity_id
_entity_poly.type
_entity_poly.pdbx_seq_one_letter_code
_entity_poly.pdbx_strand_id
1 'polypeptide(L)'
;MTSKIAIGPPRLAINQGRSFLVTEQDGQISWPTNKGLYASDTRLISSWQLYANGEPWDLLNSASIAHFATKIYLVNQAFATETSDVRAGDLGLIIGRAELCGRP
;
A
#
# COMPACT_ATOMS: atom_id res chain seq x y z
N MET A 1 -23.48 15.67 -25.25
CA MET A 1 -22.18 15.01 -25.46
C MET A 1 -21.79 14.33 -24.16
N THR A 2 -21.59 13.01 -24.17
CA THR A 2 -21.23 12.23 -22.97
C THR A 2 -19.72 12.17 -22.82
N SER A 3 -19.16 12.91 -21.86
CA SER A 3 -17.74 12.76 -21.49
C SER A 3 -17.51 11.39 -20.86
N LYS A 4 -16.67 10.59 -21.50
CA LYS A 4 -16.19 9.32 -20.96
C LYS A 4 -15.22 9.63 -19.83
N ILE A 5 -15.64 9.42 -18.59
CA ILE A 5 -14.76 9.54 -17.42
C ILE A 5 -13.78 8.36 -17.48
N ALA A 6 -12.51 8.64 -17.77
CA ALA A 6 -11.44 7.65 -17.65
C ALA A 6 -11.06 7.54 -16.18
N ILE A 7 -11.45 6.44 -15.54
CA ILE A 7 -11.02 6.14 -14.17
C ILE A 7 -9.59 5.61 -14.28
N GLY A 8 -8.64 6.30 -13.65
CA GLY A 8 -7.27 5.83 -13.56
C GLY A 8 -7.17 4.49 -12.81
N PRO A 9 -6.01 3.82 -12.86
CA PRO A 9 -5.82 2.57 -12.13
C PRO A 9 -6.14 2.75 -10.63
N PRO A 10 -6.76 1.74 -10.00
CA PRO A 10 -7.16 1.84 -8.61
C PRO A 10 -5.93 2.05 -7.72
N ARG A 11 -6.07 2.93 -6.74
CA ARG A 11 -5.00 3.34 -5.82
C ARG A 11 -5.58 3.56 -4.44
N LEU A 12 -4.74 3.44 -3.42
CA LEU A 12 -5.12 3.76 -2.05
C LEU A 12 -4.68 5.20 -1.75
N ALA A 13 -5.61 6.00 -1.27
CA ALA A 13 -5.36 7.37 -0.83
C ALA A 13 -5.89 7.53 0.59
N ILE A 14 -5.04 8.04 1.47
CA ILE A 14 -5.35 8.40 2.84
C ILE A 14 -5.11 9.90 2.96
N ASN A 15 -6.04 10.64 3.54
CA ASN A 15 -5.91 12.08 3.74
C ASN A 15 -6.20 12.43 5.20
N GLN A 16 -5.28 13.20 5.81
CA GLN A 16 -5.50 13.82 7.12
C GLN A 16 -4.92 15.23 7.18
N GLY A 17 -5.81 16.22 7.16
CA GLY A 17 -5.44 17.62 7.37
C GLY A 17 -4.48 18.12 6.29
N ARG A 18 -3.20 18.28 6.66
CA ARG A 18 -2.13 18.78 5.76
C ARG A 18 -1.25 17.67 5.19
N SER A 19 -1.50 16.42 5.53
CA SER A 19 -0.81 15.26 4.96
C SER A 19 -1.74 14.40 4.14
N PHE A 20 -1.15 13.71 3.17
CA PHE A 20 -1.81 12.65 2.47
C PHE A 20 -0.80 11.59 2.02
N LEU A 21 -1.23 10.34 2.07
CA LEU A 21 -0.49 9.19 1.61
C LEU A 21 -1.19 8.60 0.40
N VAL A 22 -0.44 8.41 -0.69
CA VAL A 22 -0.90 7.69 -1.88
C VAL A 22 0.01 6.50 -2.12
N THR A 23 -0.59 5.31 -2.29
CA THR A 23 0.13 4.05 -2.54
C THR A 23 -0.54 3.24 -3.65
N GLU A 24 0.14 2.20 -4.10
CA GLU A 24 -0.50 1.12 -4.88
C GLU A 24 -1.52 0.37 -4.00
N GLN A 25 -2.31 -0.53 -4.60
CA GLN A 25 -3.34 -1.30 -3.89
C GLN A 25 -2.80 -2.28 -2.86
N ASP A 26 -1.55 -2.73 -3.01
CA ASP A 26 -0.81 -3.56 -2.06
C ASP A 26 -0.16 -2.74 -0.94
N GLY A 27 -0.35 -1.42 -0.97
CA GLY A 27 0.18 -0.48 0.02
C GLY A 27 1.58 0.00 -0.28
N GLN A 28 2.29 -0.60 -1.24
CA GLN A 28 3.66 -0.25 -1.57
C GLN A 28 3.73 1.08 -2.34
N ILE A 29 4.90 1.70 -2.32
CA ILE A 29 5.21 2.88 -3.15
C ILE A 29 6.40 2.50 -4.02
N SER A 30 6.13 2.21 -5.28
CA SER A 30 7.17 1.94 -6.27
C SER A 30 7.82 3.24 -6.75
N TRP A 31 9.13 3.18 -7.01
CA TRP A 31 9.86 4.24 -7.70
C TRP A 31 10.17 3.80 -9.13
N PRO A 32 10.12 4.69 -10.14
CA PRO A 32 9.76 6.10 -10.07
C PRO A 32 8.25 6.32 -10.25
N THR A 33 7.57 6.83 -9.23
CA THR A 33 6.16 7.24 -9.34
C THR A 33 5.92 8.59 -8.66
N ASN A 34 4.73 9.15 -8.86
CA ASN A 34 4.24 10.32 -8.10
C ASN A 34 3.51 9.94 -6.81
N LYS A 35 3.57 8.67 -6.39
CA LYS A 35 3.00 8.20 -5.13
C LYS A 35 3.96 8.52 -3.98
N GLY A 36 3.46 8.48 -2.75
CA GLY A 36 4.24 8.89 -1.59
C GLY A 36 3.42 9.40 -0.42
N LEU A 37 4.11 9.63 0.69
CA LEU A 37 3.61 10.44 1.79
C LEU A 37 3.99 11.89 1.54
N TYR A 38 3.01 12.78 1.57
CA TYR A 38 3.18 14.21 1.39
C TYR A 38 2.72 14.94 2.64
N ALA A 39 3.42 16.03 2.97
CA ALA A 39 2.98 16.99 3.96
C ALA A 39 3.13 18.40 3.38
N SER A 40 2.03 19.14 3.34
CA SER A 40 1.93 20.42 2.62
C SER A 40 2.33 20.27 1.14
N ASP A 41 3.51 20.73 0.75
CA ASP A 41 4.05 20.71 -0.62
C ASP A 41 5.24 19.75 -0.79
N THR A 42 5.64 19.08 0.29
CA THR A 42 6.86 18.28 0.33
C THR A 42 6.54 16.79 0.35
N ARG A 43 7.19 16.02 -0.53
CA ARG A 43 7.14 14.55 -0.51
C ARG A 43 8.15 14.02 0.51
N LEU A 44 7.65 13.49 1.62
CA LEU A 44 8.48 12.95 2.71
C LEU A 44 8.94 11.51 2.44
N ILE A 45 8.07 10.69 1.84
CA ILE A 45 8.39 9.30 1.48
C ILE A 45 8.06 9.10 0.00
N SER A 46 9.05 8.68 -0.78
CA SER A 46 8.95 8.51 -2.23
C SER A 46 8.99 7.05 -2.69
N SER A 47 9.36 6.13 -1.80
CA SER A 47 9.40 4.69 -2.05
C SER A 47 9.35 3.93 -0.74
N TRP A 48 8.62 2.82 -0.72
CA TRP A 48 8.76 1.78 0.29
C TRP A 48 8.21 0.48 -0.29
N GLN A 49 8.93 -0.61 -0.05
CA GLN A 49 8.58 -1.92 -0.56
C GLN A 49 8.85 -2.97 0.51
N LEU A 50 8.14 -4.09 0.46
CA LEU A 50 8.24 -5.17 1.42
C LEU A 50 8.19 -6.50 0.68
N TYR A 51 9.08 -7.40 1.09
CA TYR A 51 9.31 -8.69 0.43
C TYR A 51 9.36 -9.81 1.46
N ALA A 52 8.91 -11.00 1.08
CA ALA A 52 9.10 -12.23 1.82
C ALA A 52 10.31 -12.98 1.22
N ASN A 53 11.45 -12.89 1.90
CA ASN A 53 12.73 -13.45 1.42
C ASN A 53 13.08 -13.05 -0.03
N GLY A 54 12.86 -11.78 -0.39
CA GLY A 54 13.11 -11.27 -1.74
C GLY A 54 11.93 -11.42 -2.71
N GLU A 55 10.94 -12.27 -2.41
CA GLU A 55 9.75 -12.42 -3.24
C GLU A 55 8.66 -11.40 -2.90
N PRO A 56 7.88 -10.93 -3.89
CA PRO A 56 6.79 -10.00 -3.68
C PRO A 56 5.58 -10.70 -3.02
N TRP A 57 4.60 -9.89 -2.63
CA TRP A 57 3.35 -10.34 -2.05
C TRP A 57 2.22 -10.25 -3.08
N ASP A 58 1.31 -11.22 -3.05
CA ASP A 58 0.07 -11.18 -3.83
C ASP A 58 -1.04 -10.49 -3.02
N LEU A 59 -1.70 -9.53 -3.65
CA LEU A 59 -2.83 -8.80 -3.06
C LEU A 59 -4.08 -9.68 -3.04
N LEU A 60 -4.59 -9.98 -1.84
CA LEU A 60 -5.90 -10.61 -1.67
C LEU A 60 -7.02 -9.58 -1.66
N ASN A 61 -6.86 -8.52 -0.87
CA ASN A 61 -7.86 -7.45 -0.77
C ASN A 61 -7.26 -6.19 -0.15
N SER A 62 -7.76 -5.02 -0.54
CA SER A 62 -7.51 -3.77 0.17
C SER A 62 -8.74 -2.89 0.21
N ALA A 63 -8.96 -2.26 1.36
CA ALA A 63 -10.10 -1.39 1.56
C ALA A 63 -9.79 -0.26 2.53
N SER A 64 -10.25 0.95 2.19
CA SER A 64 -10.35 2.06 3.13
C SER A 64 -11.39 1.70 4.19
N ILE A 65 -10.95 1.63 5.44
CA ILE A 65 -11.82 1.41 6.61
C ILE A 65 -12.30 2.75 7.20
N ALA A 66 -11.60 3.84 6.88
CA ALA A 66 -12.00 5.23 7.11
C ALA A 66 -11.31 6.13 6.06
N HIS A 67 -11.68 7.41 5.97
CA HIS A 67 -10.98 8.37 5.09
C HIS A 67 -9.48 8.51 5.43
N PHE A 68 -9.12 8.21 6.68
CA PHE A 68 -7.77 8.30 7.21
C PHE A 68 -7.08 6.97 7.43
N ALA A 69 -7.75 5.85 7.14
CA ALA A 69 -7.21 4.54 7.44
C ALA A 69 -7.61 3.49 6.41
N THR A 70 -6.66 2.62 6.10
CA THR A 70 -6.79 1.55 5.12
C THR A 70 -6.19 0.27 5.68
N LYS A 71 -6.81 -0.86 5.36
CA LYS A 71 -6.26 -2.18 5.66
C LYS A 71 -6.05 -2.98 4.38
N ILE A 72 -4.94 -3.68 4.33
CA ILE A 72 -4.45 -4.39 3.14
C ILE A 72 -4.10 -5.80 3.57
N TYR A 73 -4.60 -6.79 2.83
CA TYR A 73 -4.40 -8.20 3.07
C TYR A 73 -3.61 -8.80 1.91
N LEU A 74 -2.48 -9.39 2.26
CA LEU A 74 -1.49 -9.93 1.36
C LEU A 74 -1.22 -11.39 1.70
N VAL A 75 -0.81 -12.15 0.69
CA VAL A 75 -0.39 -13.53 0.81
C VAL A 75 0.95 -13.74 0.11
N ASN A 76 1.79 -14.63 0.65
CA ASN A 76 3.11 -14.85 0.08
C ASN A 76 3.05 -15.66 -1.23
N GLN A 77 4.00 -15.37 -2.11
CA GLN A 77 4.43 -16.31 -3.15
C GLN A 77 5.30 -17.43 -2.56
N ALA A 78 5.56 -18.48 -3.32
CA ALA A 78 6.47 -19.53 -2.88
C ALA A 78 7.91 -19.01 -2.85
N PHE A 79 8.65 -19.29 -1.78
CA PHE A 79 10.06 -18.93 -1.67
C PHE A 79 10.83 -19.99 -0.86
N ALA A 80 12.11 -20.17 -1.20
CA ALA A 80 13.00 -21.08 -0.49
C ALA A 80 13.46 -20.47 0.85
N THR A 81 13.74 -21.30 1.86
CA THR A 81 14.48 -20.89 3.06
C THR A 81 15.65 -21.84 3.30
N GLU A 82 16.52 -21.55 4.26
CA GLU A 82 17.67 -22.39 4.58
C GLU A 82 17.28 -23.82 5.00
N THR A 83 16.08 -23.99 5.57
CA THR A 83 15.63 -25.29 6.11
C THR A 83 14.60 -25.98 5.21
N SER A 84 13.73 -25.22 4.55
CA SER A 84 12.68 -25.76 3.68
C SER A 84 12.00 -24.68 2.83
N ASP A 85 11.33 -25.09 1.77
CA ASP A 85 10.51 -24.18 0.97
C ASP A 85 9.20 -23.81 1.69
N VAL A 86 8.82 -22.53 1.60
CA VAL A 86 7.51 -22.02 1.98
C VAL A 86 6.64 -22.00 0.74
N ARG A 87 5.44 -22.61 0.79
CA ARG A 87 4.54 -22.65 -0.36
C ARG A 87 3.78 -21.33 -0.47
N ALA A 88 3.32 -21.02 -1.68
CA ALA A 88 2.41 -19.91 -1.89
C ALA A 88 1.13 -20.13 -1.08
N GLY A 89 0.68 -19.12 -0.34
CA GLY A 89 -0.50 -19.25 0.51
C GLY A 89 -0.25 -19.57 1.98
N ASP A 90 0.97 -19.97 2.36
CA ASP A 90 1.27 -20.41 3.73
C ASP A 90 1.33 -19.26 4.74
N LEU A 91 1.65 -18.03 4.28
CA LEU A 91 1.83 -16.84 5.09
C LEU A 91 0.86 -15.74 4.68
N GLY A 92 0.19 -15.17 5.69
CA GLY A 92 -0.61 -13.95 5.54
C GLY A 92 0.12 -12.74 6.11
N LEU A 93 0.04 -11.61 5.41
CA LEU A 93 0.52 -10.31 5.88
C LEU A 93 -0.63 -9.30 5.84
N ILE A 94 -0.81 -8.57 6.95
CA ILE A 94 -1.81 -7.50 7.04
C ILE A 94 -1.10 -6.19 7.30
N ILE A 95 -1.26 -5.22 6.41
CA ILE A 95 -0.75 -3.87 6.58
C ILE A 95 -1.91 -2.96 6.98
N GLY A 96 -1.79 -2.36 8.17
CA GLY A 96 -2.60 -1.22 8.58
C GLY A 96 -1.89 0.08 8.22
N ARG A 97 -2.61 0.99 7.56
CA ARG A 97 -2.17 2.36 7.35
C ARG A 97 -3.19 3.29 7.97
N ALA A 98 -2.74 4.19 8.83
CA ALA A 98 -3.57 5.25 9.38
C ALA A 98 -2.72 6.51 9.49
N GLU A 99 -3.25 7.63 9.03
CA GLU A 99 -2.75 8.93 9.46
C GLU A 99 -3.58 9.33 10.68
N LEU A 100 -2.92 9.59 11.81
CA LEU A 100 -3.56 10.01 13.04
C LEU A 100 -3.29 11.50 13.22
N CYS A 101 -4.35 12.28 13.37
CA CYS A 101 -4.21 13.60 13.95
C CYS A 101 -3.84 13.39 15.42
N GLY A 102 -2.66 13.86 15.83
CA GLY A 102 -2.35 13.95 17.27
C GLY A 102 -3.47 14.76 17.93
N ARG A 103 -4.13 14.20 18.94
CA ARG A 103 -4.86 15.06 19.89
C ARG A 103 -3.82 16.04 20.48
N PRO A 104 -4.22 17.32 20.67
CA PRO A 104 -3.30 18.41 21.00
C PRO A 104 -2.44 18.13 22.22
#